data_AF-A0A358MAE5-F1
#
_entry.id   AF-A0A358MAE5-F1
#
_cell.length_a   1.000
_cell.length_b   1.000
_cell.length_c   1.000
_cell.angle_alpha   90.00
_cell.angle_beta   90.00
_cell.angle_gamma   90.00
#
_symmetry.space_group_name_H-M   'P 1'
#
loop_
_entity.id
_entity.type
_entity.pdbx_description
1 polymer ?
#
loop_
_entity_poly.entity_id
_entity_poly.type
_entity_poly.pdbx_seq_one_letter_code
_entity_poly.pdbx_strand_id
1 'polypeptide(L)'
;DLRERRAAHPAVEAAWVQVYQAPSEHWELYELAEKLVDFEDYFRRWRFNHVTTVERVIGFKRGTGGTGGVSYLKRMLEVELFPELWHLRTSL
;
A
#
# COMPACT_ATOMS: atom_id res chain seq x y z
N ASP A 1 3.87 -11.72 -14.70
CA ASP A 1 3.59 -12.85 -13.78
C ASP A 1 2.92 -12.27 -12.53
N LEU A 2 1.91 -12.90 -11.93
CA LEU A 2 1.24 -12.38 -10.70
C LEU A 2 2.17 -12.34 -9.48
N ARG A 3 3.36 -12.96 -9.59
CA ARG A 3 4.41 -12.94 -8.55
C ARG A 3 5.26 -11.68 -8.56
N GLU A 4 5.17 -10.87 -9.62
CA GLU A 4 5.97 -9.66 -9.76
C GLU A 4 5.36 -8.50 -8.98
N ARG A 5 6.22 -7.64 -8.41
CA ARG A 5 5.75 -6.41 -7.77
C ARG A 5 5.15 -5.51 -8.85
N ARG A 6 3.88 -5.14 -8.69
CA ARG A 6 3.21 -4.17 -9.54
C ARG A 6 3.87 -2.80 -9.35
N ALA A 7 4.35 -2.20 -10.44
CA ALA A 7 4.78 -0.81 -10.48
C ALA A 7 3.60 0.10 -10.81
N ALA A 8 3.71 1.37 -10.41
CA ALA A 8 2.76 2.40 -10.84
C ALA A 8 2.75 2.50 -12.37
N HIS A 9 1.57 2.62 -12.96
CA HIS A 9 1.40 2.78 -14.40
C HIS A 9 0.88 4.19 -14.72
N PRO A 10 1.60 5.00 -15.53
CA PRO A 10 1.22 6.40 -15.80
C PRO A 10 -0.19 6.57 -16.36
N ALA A 11 -0.64 5.65 -17.22
CA ALA A 11 -2.01 5.71 -17.76
C ALA A 11 -3.10 5.46 -16.70
N VAL A 12 -2.80 4.67 -15.66
CA VAL A 12 -3.75 4.42 -14.55
C VAL A 12 -3.81 5.64 -13.64
N GLU A 13 -2.66 6.26 -13.36
CA GLU A 13 -2.59 7.52 -12.61
C GLU A 13 -3.36 8.63 -13.32
N ALA A 14 -3.18 8.80 -14.63
CA ALA A 14 -3.92 9.77 -15.43
C ALA A 14 -5.44 9.50 -15.43
N ALA A 15 -5.87 8.24 -15.40
CA ALA A 15 -7.28 7.90 -15.28
C ALA A 15 -7.84 8.28 -13.91
N TRP A 16 -7.08 8.05 -12.83
CA TRP A 16 -7.47 8.52 -11.50
C TRP A 16 -7.56 10.04 -11.41
N VAL A 17 -6.64 10.78 -12.03
CA VAL A 17 -6.73 12.25 -12.08
C VAL A 17 -8.06 12.71 -12.68
N GLN A 18 -8.52 12.09 -13.77
CA GLN A 18 -9.81 12.42 -14.39
C GLN A 18 -10.98 12.17 -13.42
N VAL A 19 -10.96 11.03 -12.71
CA VAL A 19 -11.97 10.69 -11.69
C VAL A 19 -12.00 11.75 -10.57
N TYR A 20 -10.84 12.16 -10.06
CA TYR A 20 -10.75 13.15 -8.98
C TYR A 20 -11.07 14.59 -9.43
N GLN A 21 -10.91 14.91 -10.72
CA GLN A 21 -11.29 16.22 -11.28
C GLN A 21 -12.80 16.37 -11.48
N ALA A 22 -13.54 15.27 -11.66
CA ALA A 22 -15.00 15.28 -11.80
C ALA A 22 -15.71 14.26 -10.87
N PRO A 23 -15.62 14.40 -9.53
CA PRO A 23 -16.18 13.41 -8.60
C PRO A 23 -17.70 13.22 -8.73
N SER A 24 -18.45 14.24 -9.13
CA SER A 24 -19.90 14.13 -9.36
C SER A 24 -20.25 13.29 -10.58
N GLU A 25 -19.38 13.27 -11.60
CA GLU A 25 -19.56 12.46 -12.82
C GLU A 25 -19.05 11.02 -12.62
N HIS A 26 -18.08 10.84 -11.71
CA HIS A 26 -17.40 9.57 -11.46
C HIS A 26 -17.54 9.08 -10.01
N TRP A 27 -18.68 9.33 -9.38
CA TRP A 27 -18.87 9.12 -7.94
C TRP A 27 -18.46 7.73 -7.45
N GLU A 28 -18.92 6.67 -8.11
CA GLU A 28 -18.61 5.29 -7.69
C GLU A 28 -17.11 4.99 -7.74
N LEU A 29 -16.40 5.53 -8.75
CA LEU A 29 -14.95 5.35 -8.89
C LEU A 29 -14.19 6.20 -7.88
N TYR A 30 -14.64 7.42 -7.63
CA TYR A 30 -14.07 8.28 -6.60
C TYR A 30 -14.22 7.64 -5.21
N GLU A 31 -15.42 7.16 -4.88
CA GLU A 31 -15.66 6.46 -3.61
C GLU A 31 -14.79 5.21 -3.48
N LEU A 32 -14.67 4.42 -4.55
CA LEU A 32 -13.78 3.26 -4.57
C LEU A 32 -12.33 3.67 -4.30
N ALA A 33 -11.83 4.71 -4.96
CA ALA A 33 -10.46 5.21 -4.76
C ALA A 33 -10.20 5.54 -3.28
N GLU A 34 -11.11 6.29 -2.66
CA GLU A 34 -10.99 6.65 -1.24
C GLU A 34 -11.01 5.40 -0.34
N LYS A 35 -11.88 4.41 -0.62
CA LYS A 35 -11.90 3.14 0.13
C LYS A 35 -10.63 2.32 -0.04
N LEU A 36 -10.00 2.35 -1.22
CA LEU A 36 -8.72 1.67 -1.44
C LEU A 36 -7.58 2.35 -0.67
N VAL A 37 -7.59 3.68 -0.59
CA VAL A 37 -6.62 4.41 0.23
C VAL A 37 -6.81 4.13 1.71
N ASP A 38 -8.05 4.18 2.21
CA ASP A 38 -8.38 3.81 3.59
C ASP A 38 -7.88 2.39 3.91
N PHE A 39 -8.16 1.44 3.02
CA PHE A 39 -7.71 0.06 3.16
C PHE A 39 -6.18 -0.04 3.27
N GLU A 40 -5.44 0.67 2.41
CA GLU A 40 -3.98 0.64 2.48
C GLU A 40 -3.44 1.24 3.78
N ASP A 41 -4.04 2.33 4.30
CA ASP A 41 -3.66 2.90 5.58
C ASP A 41 -3.87 1.89 6.73
N TYR A 42 -5.03 1.23 6.78
CA TYR A 42 -5.27 0.14 7.74
C TYR A 42 -4.26 -1.00 7.58
N PHE A 43 -3.90 -1.34 6.34
CA PHE A 43 -2.94 -2.41 6.07
C PHE A 43 -1.52 -2.03 6.51
N ARG A 44 -1.11 -0.77 6.34
CA ARG A 44 0.17 -0.24 6.83
C ARG A 44 0.24 -0.28 8.35
N ARG A 45 -0.83 0.13 9.05
CA ARG A 45 -0.95 0.02 10.51
C ARG A 45 -0.85 -1.43 10.97
N TRP A 46 -1.52 -2.35 10.28
CA TRP A 46 -1.43 -3.78 10.57
C TRP A 46 0.00 -4.30 10.41
N ARG A 47 0.70 -3.97 9.31
CA ARG A 47 2.10 -4.35 9.09
C ARG A 47 3.01 -3.81 10.20
N PHE A 48 2.81 -2.57 10.62
CA PHE A 48 3.59 -1.96 11.70
C PHE A 48 3.37 -2.68 13.04
N ASN A 49 2.11 -2.94 13.40
CA ASN A 49 1.78 -3.69 14.61
C ASN A 49 2.38 -5.09 14.56
N HIS A 50 2.33 -5.75 13.42
CA HIS A 50 2.94 -7.06 13.21
C HIS A 50 4.46 -7.04 13.42
N VAL A 51 5.17 -6.07 12.85
CA VAL A 51 6.62 -5.88 13.09
C VAL A 51 6.91 -5.75 14.59
N THR A 52 6.15 -4.90 15.28
CA THR A 52 6.33 -4.61 16.70
C THR A 52 6.09 -5.86 17.56
N THR A 53 5.04 -6.62 17.26
CA THR A 53 4.75 -7.89 17.97
C THR A 53 5.85 -8.91 17.75
N VAL A 54 6.31 -9.10 16.51
CA VAL A 54 7.38 -10.06 16.19
C VAL A 54 8.69 -9.67 16.87
N GLU A 55 9.06 -8.38 16.82
CA GLU A 55 10.27 -7.87 17.48
C GLU A 55 10.24 -8.12 19.00
N ARG A 56 9.08 -7.97 19.64
CA ARG A 56 8.91 -8.28 21.08
C ARG A 56 9.05 -9.77 21.39
N VAL A 57 8.55 -10.65 20.53
CA VAL A 57 8.48 -12.11 20.81
C VAL A 57 9.80 -12.81 20.49
N ILE A 58 10.43 -12.51 19.35
CA ILE A 58 11.63 -13.22 18.88
C ILE A 58 12.88 -12.35 18.81
N GLY A 59 12.80 -11.06 19.12
CA GLY A 59 13.89 -10.12 18.90
C GLY A 59 14.31 -10.09 17.44
N PHE A 60 15.61 -10.24 17.18
CA PHE A 60 16.20 -10.24 15.83
C PHE A 60 16.50 -11.65 15.30
N LYS A 61 15.93 -12.70 15.89
CA LYS A 61 16.09 -14.07 15.39
C LYS A 61 15.50 -14.21 13.98
N ARG A 62 16.04 -15.15 13.20
CA ARG A 62 15.45 -15.52 11.89
C ARG A 62 14.03 -16.04 12.09
N GLY A 63 13.16 -15.72 11.14
CA GLY A 63 11.81 -16.26 11.09
C GLY A 63 11.83 -17.74 10.69
N THR A 64 10.86 -18.51 11.18
CA THR A 64 10.68 -19.93 10.80
C THR A 64 10.41 -20.11 9.31
N GLY A 65 9.85 -19.10 8.64
CA GLY A 65 9.69 -19.05 7.18
C GLY A 65 10.98 -18.75 6.40
N GLY A 66 12.15 -18.80 7.05
CA GLY A 66 13.44 -18.61 6.39
C GLY A 66 13.83 -17.16 6.10
N THR A 67 13.03 -16.16 6.47
CA THR A 67 13.36 -14.74 6.28
C THR A 67 14.24 -14.20 7.42
N GLY A 68 14.78 -12.99 7.22
CA GLY A 68 15.51 -12.25 8.26
C GLY A 68 14.65 -11.74 9.43
N GLY A 69 13.44 -12.28 9.63
CA GLY A 69 12.53 -11.89 10.71
C GLY A 69 12.12 -10.43 10.61
N VAL A 70 12.34 -9.68 11.69
CA VAL A 70 12.01 -8.24 11.81
C VAL A 70 12.59 -7.41 10.65
N SER A 71 13.82 -7.69 10.20
CA SER A 71 14.45 -6.94 9.11
C SER A 71 13.71 -7.07 7.79
N TYR A 72 13.14 -8.25 7.50
CA TYR A 72 12.30 -8.48 6.33
C TYR A 72 10.96 -7.74 6.47
N LEU A 73 10.33 -7.83 7.64
CA LEU A 73 9.04 -7.17 7.89
C LEU A 73 9.15 -5.64 7.83
N LYS A 74 10.26 -5.06 8.31
CA LYS A 74 10.52 -3.61 8.20
C LYS A 74 10.58 -3.16 6.74
N ARG A 75 11.21 -3.92 5.84
CA ARG A 75 11.20 -3.63 4.39
C ARG A 75 9.80 -3.68 3.78
N MET A 76 8.90 -4.51 4.32
CA MET A 76 7.52 -4.58 3.83
C MET A 76 6.70 -3.32 4.17
N LEU A 77 7.17 -2.46 5.09
CA LEU A 77 6.51 -1.17 5.36
C LEU A 77 6.69 -0.17 4.21
N GLU A 78 7.71 -0.35 3.36
CA GLU A 78 8.02 0.48 2.20
C GLU A 78 7.21 0.08 0.95
N VAL A 79 6.40 -0.97 1.03
CA VAL A 79 5.62 -1.46 -0.11
C VAL A 79 4.25 -0.81 -0.13
N GLU A 80 4.02 0.01 -1.15
CA GLU A 80 2.73 0.62 -1.46
C GLU A 80 1.87 -0.33 -2.28
N LEU A 81 0.58 -0.43 -1.95
CA LEU A 81 -0.36 -1.31 -2.65
C LEU A 81 -0.97 -0.63 -3.87
N PHE A 82 -1.35 0.64 -3.71
CA PHE A 82 -1.97 1.46 -4.76
C PHE A 82 -1.14 2.74 -5.01
N PRO A 83 0.08 2.61 -5.56
CA PRO A 83 1.00 3.74 -5.68
C PRO A 83 0.43 4.89 -6.53
N GLU A 84 -0.38 4.61 -7.56
CA GLU A 84 -1.05 5.67 -8.34
C GLU A 84 -2.00 6.52 -7.48
N LEU A 85 -2.67 5.91 -6.49
CA LEU A 85 -3.58 6.60 -5.57
C LEU A 85 -2.85 7.45 -4.52
N TRP A 86 -1.56 7.16 -4.26
CA TRP A 86 -0.72 7.99 -3.41
C TRP A 86 -0.06 9.12 -4.19
N HIS A 87 0.45 8.82 -5.38
CA HIS A 87 1.15 9.79 -6.22
C HIS A 87 0.21 10.87 -6.75
N LEU A 88 -1.04 10.57 -7.09
CA LEU A 88 -1.92 11.64 -7.60
C LEU A 88 -2.14 12.76 -6.60
N ARG A 89 -2.04 12.51 -5.28
CA ARG A 89 -2.24 13.52 -4.24
C ARG A 89 -1.20 14.65 -4.30
N THR A 90 -0.04 14.40 -4.91
CA THR A 90 0.95 15.43 -5.18
C THR A 90 0.68 16.22 -6.45
N SER A 91 -0.22 15.74 -7.29
CA SER A 91 -0.49 16.22 -8.66
C SER A 91 -1.88 16.84 -8.82
N LEU A 92 -2.76 16.71 -7.82
CA LEU A 92 -4.10 17.29 -7.75
C LEU A 92 -4.06 18.78 -7.37
#